data_AF-A0A661NGQ2-F1
#
_entry.id   AF-A0A661NGQ2-F1
#
_cell.length_a   1.000
_cell.length_b   1.000
_cell.length_c   1.000
_cell.angle_alpha   90.00
_cell.angle_beta   90.00
_cell.angle_gamma   90.00
#
_symmetry.space_group_name_H-M   'P 1'
#
loop_
_entity.id
_entity.type
_entity.pdbx_description
1 polymer ?
#
loop_
_entity_poly.entity_id
_entity_poly.type
_entity_poly.pdbx_seq_one_letter_code
_entity_poly.pdbx_strand_id
1 'polypeptide(L)'
;MLAPMSKPLHLSLLLLICLVVLGPLDVRAQPQAPDLGPVPVTSSDPSWGEGTAPVTIVVFTDLQCPFCQRINLTIGELEQDYGPKQLRVIYKHLPLPFHKQARPAAEAADALRRLRGDDAFYRFTTEALSTLRSGSWQDVAKTVGVDSRKLQRLINTGTPGKKVDQDMALAKQLGVRGTPNSFINGLRLSGAQPKAKFVEVIDQQLAAATALRRKGVAAKGIYVALAKQNYQPPKPAPAPGRGRGVKGQRPGADTTTVWKVPVGASPTVGPKSALVTLVVFSDFQCPYCAKLAPILDQLRVQYGKQIRVVYKHNPLPFHKRA
;
A
#
# COMPACT_ATOMS: atom_id res chain seq x y z
N MET A 1 -78.57 -45.13 9.66
CA MET A 1 -78.22 -45.92 10.86
C MET A 1 -77.04 -46.81 10.50
N LEU A 2 -75.91 -46.48 11.15
CA LEU A 2 -74.68 -47.22 11.47
C LEU A 2 -74.09 -48.28 10.52
N ALA A 3 -72.81 -48.03 10.25
CA ALA A 3 -71.84 -48.71 9.39
C ALA A 3 -71.23 -49.99 10.02
N PRO A 4 -70.54 -50.82 9.21
CA PRO A 4 -69.87 -52.04 9.67
C PRO A 4 -68.42 -51.81 10.13
N MET A 5 -68.00 -52.69 11.05
CA MET A 5 -66.64 -52.84 11.57
C MET A 5 -65.68 -53.44 10.54
N SER A 6 -64.45 -52.91 10.46
CA SER A 6 -63.28 -53.66 9.98
C SER A 6 -61.95 -53.16 10.62
N LYS A 7 -61.36 -54.08 11.41
CA LYS A 7 -59.96 -54.37 11.76
C LYS A 7 -58.90 -53.24 11.87
N PRO A 8 -58.08 -53.21 12.95
CA PRO A 8 -56.88 -52.38 13.00
C PRO A 8 -55.68 -53.07 12.31
N LEU A 9 -54.95 -52.30 11.51
CA LEU A 9 -53.69 -52.68 10.87
C LEU A 9 -52.54 -52.31 11.82
N HIS A 10 -51.68 -53.28 12.15
CA HIS A 10 -50.43 -53.05 12.87
C HIS A 10 -49.46 -52.24 12.00
N LEU A 11 -49.08 -51.03 12.44
CA LEU A 11 -48.03 -50.24 11.82
C LEU A 11 -46.78 -50.27 12.72
N SER A 12 -45.81 -51.08 12.33
CA SER A 12 -44.49 -51.19 12.94
C SER A 12 -43.73 -49.87 12.79
N LEU A 13 -43.44 -49.21 13.92
CA LEU A 13 -42.61 -48.02 14.01
C LEU A 13 -41.13 -48.40 13.86
N LEU A 14 -40.61 -48.34 12.63
CA LEU A 14 -39.17 -48.37 12.36
C LEU A 14 -38.61 -46.96 12.60
N LEU A 15 -38.06 -46.75 13.80
CA LEU A 15 -37.33 -45.54 14.18
C LEU A 15 -35.96 -45.54 13.49
N LEU A 16 -35.86 -44.89 12.33
CA LEU A 16 -34.59 -44.68 11.63
C LEU A 16 -33.81 -43.57 12.37
N ILE A 17 -32.92 -43.96 13.29
CA ILE A 17 -31.97 -43.03 13.91
C ILE A 17 -30.91 -42.68 12.87
N CYS A 18 -31.07 -41.54 12.20
CA CYS A 18 -30.02 -40.91 11.41
C CYS A 18 -28.96 -40.34 12.37
N LEU A 19 -27.91 -41.11 12.64
CA LEU A 19 -26.72 -40.63 13.33
C LEU A 19 -25.94 -39.70 12.39
N VAL A 20 -26.25 -38.40 12.42
CA VAL A 20 -25.44 -37.39 11.73
C VAL A 20 -24.15 -37.24 12.51
N VAL A 21 -23.09 -37.90 12.05
CA VAL A 21 -21.71 -37.65 12.52
C VAL A 21 -21.33 -36.25 12.06
N LEU A 22 -21.51 -35.27 12.94
CA LEU A 22 -20.98 -33.92 12.79
C LEU A 22 -19.44 -34.00 12.85
N GLY A 23 -18.80 -34.13 11.70
CA GLY A 23 -17.37 -33.84 11.57
C GLY A 23 -17.08 -32.38 11.97
N PRO A 24 -15.83 -32.03 12.31
CA PRO A 24 -15.49 -30.66 12.66
C PRO A 24 -15.89 -29.75 11.51
N LEU A 25 -16.74 -28.76 11.81
CA LEU A 25 -17.09 -27.69 10.90
C LEU A 25 -15.79 -26.99 10.47
N ASP A 26 -15.32 -27.31 9.27
CA ASP A 26 -14.27 -26.56 8.59
C ASP A 26 -14.83 -25.16 8.37
N VAL A 27 -14.49 -24.22 9.27
CA VAL A 27 -14.83 -22.80 9.18
C VAL A 27 -14.00 -22.21 8.04
N ARG A 28 -14.35 -22.55 6.80
CA ARG A 28 -14.00 -21.74 5.66
C ARG A 28 -14.70 -20.40 5.86
N ALA A 29 -13.93 -19.37 6.17
CA ALA A 29 -14.41 -18.00 6.26
C ALA A 29 -15.29 -17.70 5.05
N GLN A 30 -16.59 -17.42 5.29
CA GLN A 30 -17.51 -17.06 4.22
C GLN A 30 -16.94 -15.85 3.46
N PRO A 31 -17.08 -15.78 2.12
CA PRO A 31 -16.62 -14.63 1.36
C PRO A 31 -17.29 -13.36 1.89
N GLN A 32 -16.52 -12.48 2.52
CA GLN A 32 -17.03 -11.18 2.94
C GLN A 32 -17.44 -10.35 1.72
N ALA A 33 -18.61 -9.70 1.81
CA ALA A 33 -19.03 -8.70 0.85
C ALA A 33 -17.98 -7.57 0.76
N PRO A 34 -17.78 -6.93 -0.41
CA PRO A 34 -16.76 -5.92 -0.57
C PRO A 34 -17.08 -4.63 0.20
N ASP A 35 -16.07 -4.07 0.84
CA ASP A 35 -16.09 -2.78 1.53
C ASP A 35 -15.81 -1.65 0.54
N LEU A 36 -16.86 -1.15 -0.13
CA LEU A 36 -16.74 -0.18 -1.24
C LEU A 36 -16.65 1.29 -0.78
N GLY A 37 -15.88 1.56 0.28
CA GLY A 37 -15.58 2.94 0.74
C GLY A 37 -14.62 3.70 -0.19
N PRO A 38 -14.23 4.94 0.16
CA PRO A 38 -13.26 5.72 -0.61
C PRO A 38 -11.92 5.01 -0.80
N VAL A 39 -11.54 4.16 0.15
CA VAL A 39 -10.42 3.21 0.04
C VAL A 39 -11.04 1.80 0.01
N PRO A 40 -11.34 1.23 -1.17
CA PRO A 40 -12.08 -0.01 -1.24
C PRO A 40 -11.23 -1.23 -0.84
N VAL A 41 -11.85 -2.14 -0.09
CA VAL A 41 -11.29 -3.47 0.26
C VAL A 41 -12.28 -4.53 -0.23
N THR A 42 -11.78 -5.56 -0.91
CA THR A 42 -12.61 -6.59 -1.54
C THR A 42 -12.11 -7.99 -1.17
N SER A 43 -12.87 -9.02 -1.50
CA SER A 43 -12.41 -10.42 -1.39
C SER A 43 -11.20 -10.74 -2.29
N SER A 44 -10.89 -9.86 -3.26
CA SER A 44 -9.69 -9.98 -4.08
C SER A 44 -8.42 -9.46 -3.38
N ASP A 45 -8.56 -8.77 -2.25
CA ASP A 45 -7.43 -8.26 -1.45
C ASP A 45 -7.01 -9.29 -0.38
N PRO A 46 -5.71 -9.43 -0.10
CA PRO A 46 -5.22 -10.23 1.02
C PRO A 46 -5.61 -9.60 2.35
N SER A 47 -6.13 -10.40 3.29
CA SER A 47 -6.52 -9.93 4.61
C SER A 47 -5.85 -10.71 5.72
N TRP A 48 -5.15 -10.01 6.59
CA TRP A 48 -4.78 -10.50 7.91
C TRP A 48 -5.75 -9.93 8.94
N GLY A 49 -6.12 -10.73 9.93
CA GLY A 49 -7.08 -10.33 10.97
C GLY A 49 -8.55 -10.54 10.56
N GLU A 50 -9.44 -10.36 11.52
CA GLU A 50 -10.87 -10.57 11.34
C GLU A 50 -11.47 -9.48 10.46
N GLY A 51 -12.34 -9.89 9.55
CA GLY A 51 -13.01 -9.00 8.64
C GLY A 51 -13.92 -7.95 9.27
N THR A 52 -14.31 -8.16 10.54
CA THR A 52 -15.13 -7.24 11.34
C THR A 52 -14.32 -6.47 12.38
N ALA A 53 -12.98 -6.55 12.32
CA ALA A 53 -12.13 -5.77 13.20
C ALA A 53 -12.44 -4.26 13.06
N PRO A 54 -12.51 -3.51 14.16
CA PRO A 54 -12.87 -2.09 14.16
C PRO A 54 -11.86 -1.20 13.44
N VAL A 55 -10.61 -1.63 13.28
CA VAL A 55 -9.56 -0.90 12.58
C VAL A 55 -9.00 -1.71 11.43
N THR A 56 -9.03 -1.13 10.23
CA THR A 56 -8.40 -1.68 9.02
C THR A 56 -7.28 -0.75 8.55
N ILE A 57 -6.08 -1.31 8.36
CA ILE A 57 -4.95 -0.64 7.70
C ILE A 57 -4.85 -1.15 6.26
N VAL A 58 -4.95 -0.27 5.28
CA VAL A 58 -4.65 -0.57 3.87
C VAL A 58 -3.28 -0.01 3.53
N VAL A 59 -2.32 -0.86 3.18
CA VAL A 59 -0.93 -0.50 2.88
C VAL A 59 -0.63 -0.69 1.39
N PHE A 60 -0.33 0.40 0.68
CA PHE A 60 0.24 0.36 -0.66
C PHE A 60 1.75 0.11 -0.56
N THR A 61 2.20 -1.03 -1.08
CA THR A 61 3.55 -1.55 -0.88
C THR A 61 4.26 -1.88 -2.19
N ASP A 62 5.58 -1.74 -2.17
CA ASP A 62 6.51 -2.21 -3.18
C ASP A 62 7.47 -3.20 -2.53
N LEU A 63 7.51 -4.43 -3.04
CA LEU A 63 8.26 -5.53 -2.41
C LEU A 63 9.79 -5.39 -2.48
N GLN A 64 10.33 -4.41 -3.22
CA GLN A 64 11.76 -4.07 -3.22
C GLN A 64 12.09 -2.76 -2.49
N CYS A 65 11.07 -2.04 -2.01
CA CYS A 65 11.28 -0.75 -1.37
C CYS A 65 11.82 -0.91 0.06
N PRO A 66 12.99 -0.33 0.40
CA PRO A 66 13.56 -0.45 1.75
C PRO A 66 12.70 0.23 2.83
N PHE A 67 11.86 1.21 2.47
CA PHE A 67 10.90 1.79 3.41
C PHE A 67 9.67 0.89 3.61
N CYS A 68 9.28 0.12 2.58
CA CYS A 68 8.24 -0.91 2.73
C CYS A 68 8.71 -2.05 3.64
N GLN A 69 9.99 -2.42 3.58
CA GLN A 69 10.58 -3.35 4.54
C GLN A 69 10.45 -2.83 5.98
N ARG A 70 10.80 -1.56 6.21
CA ARG A 70 10.73 -0.96 7.54
C ARG A 70 9.32 -0.94 8.11
N ILE A 71 8.33 -0.49 7.33
CA ILE A 71 6.95 -0.48 7.81
C ILE A 71 6.42 -1.90 8.02
N ASN A 72 6.84 -2.92 7.26
CA ASN A 72 6.40 -4.30 7.48
C ASN A 72 6.79 -4.82 8.87
N LEU A 73 7.97 -4.44 9.38
CA LEU A 73 8.35 -4.73 10.77
C LEU A 73 7.40 -4.04 11.76
N THR A 74 7.10 -2.76 11.55
CA THR A 74 6.12 -2.03 12.36
C THR A 74 4.72 -2.64 12.29
N ILE A 75 4.26 -3.08 11.12
CA ILE A 75 2.97 -3.76 10.96
C ILE A 75 2.96 -5.06 11.76
N GLY A 76 4.02 -5.89 11.69
CA GLY A 76 4.12 -7.10 12.49
C GLY A 76 4.09 -6.85 14.00
N GLU A 77 4.71 -5.78 14.48
CA GLU A 77 4.60 -5.35 15.88
C GLU A 77 3.16 -4.93 16.24
N LEU A 78 2.45 -4.23 15.35
CA LEU A 78 1.05 -3.83 15.58
C LEU A 78 0.08 -5.02 15.55
N GLU A 79 0.33 -6.00 14.67
CA GLU A 79 -0.40 -7.26 14.61
C GLU A 79 -0.32 -8.00 15.96
N GLN A 80 0.86 -8.00 16.58
CA GLN A 80 1.08 -8.57 17.92
C GLN A 80 0.38 -7.77 19.02
N ASP A 81 0.51 -6.44 19.01
CA ASP A 81 -0.03 -5.56 20.06
C ASP A 81 -1.56 -5.57 20.10
N TYR A 82 -2.22 -5.54 18.93
CA TYR A 82 -3.68 -5.37 18.83
C TYR A 82 -4.43 -6.69 18.60
N GLY A 83 -3.80 -7.65 17.92
CA GLY A 83 -4.40 -8.94 17.57
C GLY A 83 -5.50 -8.85 16.50
N PRO A 84 -5.93 -10.01 15.97
CA PRO A 84 -6.79 -10.10 14.79
C PRO A 84 -8.22 -9.58 15.02
N LYS A 85 -8.67 -9.48 16.28
CA LYS A 85 -10.01 -8.98 16.64
C LYS A 85 -10.11 -7.45 16.58
N GLN A 86 -9.00 -6.75 16.81
CA GLN A 86 -8.97 -5.29 16.86
C GLN A 86 -8.40 -4.69 15.57
N LEU A 87 -7.47 -5.41 14.93
CA LEU A 87 -6.75 -4.94 13.77
C LEU A 87 -6.92 -5.89 12.58
N ARG A 88 -7.23 -5.30 11.42
CA ARG A 88 -7.19 -5.93 10.10
C ARG A 88 -6.14 -5.23 9.26
N VAL A 89 -5.30 -5.99 8.56
CA VAL A 89 -4.28 -5.47 7.67
C VAL A 89 -4.58 -5.94 6.25
N ILE A 90 -4.44 -5.02 5.29
CA ILE A 90 -4.64 -5.24 3.86
C ILE A 90 -3.42 -4.71 3.12
N TYR A 91 -2.82 -5.54 2.26
CA TYR A 91 -1.79 -5.08 1.33
C TYR A 91 -2.37 -4.83 -0.06
N LYS A 92 -1.93 -3.74 -0.69
CA LYS A 92 -2.19 -3.42 -2.10
C LYS A 92 -0.87 -3.16 -2.83
N HIS A 93 -0.77 -3.62 -4.06
CA HIS A 93 0.47 -3.54 -4.82
C HIS A 93 0.68 -2.16 -5.45
N LEU A 94 1.88 -1.60 -5.28
CA LEU A 94 2.34 -0.40 -5.98
C LEU A 94 3.81 -0.55 -6.38
N PRO A 95 4.16 -1.49 -7.26
CA PRO A 95 5.53 -1.66 -7.73
C PRO A 95 5.99 -0.40 -8.48
N LEU A 96 7.09 0.18 -8.04
CA LEU A 96 7.67 1.38 -8.62
C LEU A 96 8.55 1.00 -9.83
N PRO A 97 8.52 1.78 -10.92
CA PRO A 97 9.13 1.38 -12.20
C PRO A 97 10.65 1.23 -12.16
N PHE A 98 11.31 1.81 -11.17
CA PHE A 98 12.76 1.68 -10.96
C PHE A 98 13.16 0.43 -10.15
N HIS A 99 12.20 -0.34 -9.64
CA HIS A 99 12.41 -1.59 -8.94
C HIS A 99 12.07 -2.80 -9.84
N LYS A 100 13.11 -3.37 -10.46
CA LYS A 100 12.97 -4.39 -11.53
C LYS A 100 12.26 -5.68 -11.09
N GLN A 101 12.40 -6.11 -9.84
CA GLN A 101 11.74 -7.28 -9.26
C GLN A 101 10.41 -6.95 -8.57
N ALA A 102 10.06 -5.68 -8.34
CA ALA A 102 8.85 -5.33 -7.59
C ALA A 102 7.57 -5.80 -8.28
N ARG A 103 7.45 -5.57 -9.60
CA ARG A 103 6.30 -6.01 -10.39
C ARG A 103 6.20 -7.55 -10.47
N PRO A 104 7.26 -8.28 -10.88
CA PRO A 104 7.25 -9.74 -10.85
C PRO A 104 6.92 -10.33 -9.48
N ALA A 105 7.47 -9.77 -8.40
CA ALA A 105 7.19 -10.24 -7.05
C ALA A 105 5.75 -9.95 -6.61
N ALA A 106 5.17 -8.80 -6.99
CA ALA A 106 3.77 -8.49 -6.72
C ALA A 106 2.83 -9.49 -7.42
N GLU A 107 3.10 -9.82 -8.69
CA GLU A 107 2.35 -10.86 -9.41
C GLU A 107 2.53 -12.24 -8.80
N ALA A 108 3.74 -12.57 -8.34
CA ALA A 108 4.00 -13.82 -7.62
C ALA A 108 3.25 -13.89 -6.28
N ALA A 109 3.17 -12.78 -5.54
CA ALA A 109 2.42 -12.70 -4.28
C ALA A 109 0.92 -12.95 -4.52
N ASP A 110 0.29 -12.29 -5.51
CA ASP A 110 -1.13 -12.52 -5.82
C ASP A 110 -1.37 -13.94 -6.38
N ALA A 111 -0.47 -14.45 -7.22
CA ALA A 111 -0.53 -15.84 -7.68
C ALA A 111 -0.49 -16.82 -6.50
N LEU A 112 0.40 -16.58 -5.53
CA LEU A 112 0.53 -17.41 -4.34
C LEU A 112 -0.74 -17.35 -3.47
N ARG A 113 -1.30 -16.16 -3.28
CA ARG A 113 -2.58 -15.96 -2.57
C ARG A 113 -3.69 -16.81 -3.16
N ARG A 114 -3.82 -16.80 -4.49
CA ARG A 114 -4.85 -17.58 -5.21
C ARG A 114 -4.66 -19.09 -5.05
N LEU A 115 -3.41 -19.55 -4.98
CA LEU A 115 -3.10 -20.97 -4.86
C LEU A 115 -3.24 -21.48 -3.42
N ARG A 116 -2.90 -20.66 -2.43
CA ARG A 116 -2.64 -21.12 -1.05
C ARG A 116 -3.29 -20.27 0.04
N GLY A 117 -4.05 -19.24 -0.32
CA GLY A 117 -4.73 -18.34 0.61
C GLY A 117 -3.85 -17.20 1.12
N ASP A 118 -4.44 -16.37 1.97
CA ASP A 118 -3.84 -15.13 2.45
C ASP A 118 -2.59 -15.37 3.32
N ASP A 119 -2.55 -16.42 4.14
CA ASP A 119 -1.36 -16.76 4.94
C ASP A 119 -0.10 -16.87 4.08
N ALA A 120 -0.20 -17.57 2.95
CA ALA A 120 0.91 -17.70 2.02
C ALA A 120 1.32 -16.36 1.40
N PHE A 121 0.36 -15.47 1.12
CA PHE A 121 0.63 -14.11 0.67
C PHE A 121 1.43 -13.32 1.71
N TYR A 122 1.02 -13.35 2.99
CA TYR A 122 1.68 -12.58 4.06
C TYR A 122 3.09 -13.10 4.36
N ARG A 123 3.28 -14.42 4.37
CA ARG A 123 4.61 -15.04 4.52
C ARG A 123 5.55 -14.66 3.37
N PHE A 124 5.07 -14.73 2.13
CA PHE A 124 5.85 -14.32 0.96
C PHE A 124 6.15 -12.83 0.96
N THR A 125 5.19 -11.98 1.30
CA THR A 125 5.36 -10.52 1.36
C THR A 125 6.43 -10.14 2.38
N THR A 126 6.41 -10.77 3.57
CA THR A 126 7.41 -10.54 4.62
C THR A 126 8.81 -10.96 4.19
N GLU A 127 8.94 -12.15 3.58
CA GLU A 127 10.21 -12.65 3.08
C GLU A 127 10.74 -11.78 1.92
N ALA A 128 9.88 -11.46 0.95
CA ALA A 128 10.22 -10.61 -0.20
C ALA A 128 10.72 -9.24 0.25
N LEU A 129 10.01 -8.58 1.16
CA LEU A 129 10.42 -7.27 1.68
C LEU A 129 11.78 -7.33 2.40
N SER A 130 12.18 -8.49 2.90
CA SER A 130 13.44 -8.69 3.60
C SER A 130 14.60 -8.99 2.64
N THR A 131 14.37 -9.77 1.58
CA THR A 131 15.47 -10.36 0.77
C THR A 131 15.49 -9.93 -0.71
N LEU A 132 14.40 -9.40 -1.25
CA LEU A 132 14.25 -9.12 -2.70
C LEU A 132 15.10 -7.94 -3.22
N ARG A 133 15.70 -7.15 -2.32
CA ARG A 133 16.61 -6.05 -2.74
C ARG A 133 17.82 -6.56 -3.51
N SER A 134 18.34 -7.72 -3.14
CA SER A 134 19.47 -8.40 -3.80
C SER A 134 19.10 -9.76 -4.38
N GLY A 135 17.91 -10.27 -4.08
CA GLY A 135 17.43 -11.58 -4.52
C GLY A 135 16.46 -11.55 -5.69
N SER A 136 15.81 -12.69 -5.90
CA SER A 136 14.76 -12.90 -6.90
C SER A 136 13.47 -13.37 -6.22
N TRP A 137 12.32 -13.11 -6.84
CA TRP A 137 11.04 -13.59 -6.31
C TRP A 137 10.95 -15.11 -6.33
N GLN A 138 11.70 -15.78 -7.23
CA GLN A 138 11.76 -17.22 -7.31
C GLN A 138 12.45 -17.83 -6.09
N ASP A 139 13.47 -17.18 -5.54
CA ASP A 139 14.15 -17.65 -4.33
C ASP A 139 13.27 -17.47 -3.10
N VAL A 140 12.58 -16.33 -3.00
CA VAL A 140 11.53 -16.11 -1.98
C VAL A 140 10.45 -17.19 -2.06
N ALA A 141 9.99 -17.52 -3.27
CA ALA A 141 8.96 -18.55 -3.48
C ALA A 141 9.39 -19.94 -2.98
N LYS A 142 10.69 -20.28 -3.14
CA LYS A 142 11.26 -21.53 -2.60
C LYS A 142 11.22 -21.52 -1.07
N THR A 143 11.62 -20.42 -0.44
CA THR A 143 11.64 -20.28 1.03
C THR A 143 10.24 -20.47 1.64
N VAL A 144 9.18 -20.00 0.97
CA VAL A 144 7.80 -20.20 1.44
C VAL A 144 7.19 -21.56 1.08
N GLY A 145 7.93 -22.42 0.38
CA GLY A 145 7.56 -23.81 0.10
C GLY A 145 6.65 -23.99 -1.12
N VAL A 146 6.75 -23.14 -2.14
CA VAL A 146 5.92 -23.24 -3.36
C VAL A 146 6.77 -23.40 -4.63
N ASP A 147 6.38 -24.36 -5.48
CA ASP A 147 7.02 -24.60 -6.78
C ASP A 147 6.86 -23.36 -7.69
N SER A 148 8.00 -22.79 -8.09
CA SER A 148 8.06 -21.58 -8.90
C SER A 148 7.44 -21.74 -10.30
N ARG A 149 7.39 -22.95 -10.85
CA ARG A 149 6.72 -23.21 -12.15
C ARG A 149 5.21 -23.17 -12.01
N LYS A 150 4.64 -23.62 -10.88
CA LYS A 150 3.20 -23.47 -10.60
C LYS A 150 2.84 -21.98 -10.53
N LEU A 151 3.64 -21.18 -9.84
CA LEU A 151 3.45 -19.72 -9.79
C LEU A 151 3.59 -19.10 -11.18
N GLN A 152 4.64 -19.44 -11.93
CA GLN A 152 4.86 -18.91 -13.26
C GLN A 152 3.70 -19.21 -14.21
N ARG A 153 3.13 -20.42 -14.16
CA ARG A 153 1.94 -20.76 -14.96
C ARG A 153 0.75 -19.87 -14.61
N LEU A 154 0.50 -19.61 -13.33
CA LEU A 154 -0.60 -18.75 -12.92
C LEU A 154 -0.37 -17.28 -13.28
N ILE A 155 0.87 -16.80 -13.13
CA ILE A 155 1.31 -15.46 -13.57
C ILE A 155 1.04 -15.30 -15.08
N ASN A 156 1.38 -16.30 -15.88
CA ASN A 156 1.20 -16.28 -17.34
C ASN A 156 -0.26 -16.23 -17.79
N THR A 157 -1.24 -16.48 -16.90
CA THR A 157 -2.66 -16.25 -17.23
C THR A 157 -3.02 -14.76 -17.31
N GLY A 158 -2.13 -13.88 -16.83
CA GLY A 158 -2.36 -12.44 -16.73
C GLY A 158 -3.29 -12.03 -15.59
N THR A 159 -3.90 -12.98 -14.87
CA THR A 159 -4.82 -12.69 -13.77
C THR A 159 -4.13 -11.96 -12.61
N PRO A 160 -2.94 -12.38 -12.14
CA PRO A 160 -2.20 -11.63 -11.13
C PRO A 160 -1.80 -10.23 -11.61
N GLY A 161 -1.36 -10.11 -12.87
CA GLY A 161 -1.03 -8.81 -13.47
C GLY A 161 -2.20 -7.83 -13.42
N LYS A 162 -3.42 -8.28 -13.75
CA LYS A 162 -4.64 -7.45 -13.65
C LYS A 162 -4.91 -6.95 -12.23
N LYS A 163 -4.68 -7.79 -11.21
CA LYS A 163 -4.83 -7.35 -9.80
C LYS A 163 -3.82 -6.28 -9.44
N VAL A 164 -2.56 -6.44 -9.86
CA VAL A 164 -1.52 -5.42 -9.66
C VAL A 164 -1.89 -4.11 -10.36
N ASP A 165 -2.39 -4.16 -11.59
CA ASP A 165 -2.81 -2.98 -12.34
C ASP A 165 -4.00 -2.26 -11.67
N GLN A 166 -4.96 -3.02 -11.12
CA GLN A 166 -6.08 -2.48 -10.34
C GLN A 166 -5.60 -1.74 -9.08
N ASP A 167 -4.66 -2.30 -8.33
CA ASP A 167 -4.10 -1.65 -7.15
C ASP A 167 -3.33 -0.38 -7.52
N MET A 168 -2.55 -0.40 -8.60
CA MET A 168 -1.83 0.77 -9.10
C MET A 168 -2.78 1.87 -9.58
N ALA A 169 -3.87 1.51 -10.24
CA ALA A 169 -4.90 2.45 -10.67
C ALA A 169 -5.59 3.10 -9.46
N LEU A 170 -5.92 2.30 -8.44
CA LEU A 170 -6.48 2.80 -7.19
C LEU A 170 -5.49 3.73 -6.47
N ALA A 171 -4.22 3.34 -6.37
CA ALA A 171 -3.18 4.18 -5.78
C ALA A 171 -3.14 5.57 -6.45
N LYS A 172 -3.17 5.61 -7.79
CA LYS A 172 -3.23 6.85 -8.56
C LYS A 172 -4.48 7.67 -8.23
N GLN A 173 -5.66 7.04 -8.18
CA GLN A 173 -6.93 7.70 -7.83
C GLN A 173 -6.89 8.32 -6.42
N LEU A 174 -6.27 7.63 -5.46
CA LEU A 174 -6.11 8.10 -4.08
C LEU A 174 -4.95 9.10 -3.90
N GLY A 175 -4.26 9.47 -4.98
CA GLY A 175 -3.12 10.40 -4.93
C GLY A 175 -1.88 9.82 -4.25
N VAL A 176 -1.76 8.48 -4.20
CA VAL A 176 -0.57 7.78 -3.72
C VAL A 176 0.49 7.81 -4.82
N ARG A 177 1.58 8.54 -4.57
CA ARG A 177 2.68 8.78 -5.54
C ARG A 177 3.97 8.03 -5.19
N GLY A 178 3.97 7.25 -4.11
CA GLY A 178 5.15 6.53 -3.63
C GLY A 178 4.78 5.59 -2.48
N THR A 179 5.73 4.72 -2.13
CA THR A 179 5.56 3.67 -1.13
C THR A 179 6.53 3.83 0.05
N PRO A 180 6.15 3.38 1.26
CA PRO A 180 4.83 2.88 1.61
C PRO A 180 3.81 4.02 1.77
N ASN A 181 2.54 3.71 1.59
CA ASN A 181 1.44 4.61 1.90
C ASN A 181 0.32 3.83 2.57
N SER A 182 -0.12 4.26 3.74
CA SER A 182 -1.13 3.56 4.52
C SER A 182 -2.41 4.38 4.67
N PHE A 183 -3.55 3.71 4.74
CA PHE A 183 -4.83 4.29 5.15
C PHE A 183 -5.37 3.52 6.34
N ILE A 184 -5.54 4.18 7.48
CA ILE A 184 -6.08 3.57 8.71
C ILE A 184 -7.53 4.03 8.83
N ASN A 185 -8.48 3.15 8.52
CA ASN A 185 -9.90 3.51 8.37
C ASN A 185 -10.09 4.78 7.51
N GLY A 186 -9.35 4.90 6.40
CA GLY A 186 -9.36 6.07 5.50
C GLY A 186 -8.48 7.25 5.89
N LEU A 187 -7.92 7.31 7.11
CA LEU A 187 -6.91 8.31 7.47
C LEU A 187 -5.58 7.99 6.80
N ARG A 188 -5.10 8.91 5.96
CA ARG A 188 -3.86 8.72 5.21
C ARG A 188 -2.63 8.94 6.08
N LEU A 189 -1.70 7.99 6.02
CA LEU A 189 -0.37 8.06 6.60
C LEU A 189 0.68 7.77 5.53
N SER A 190 1.50 8.76 5.17
CA SER A 190 2.46 8.63 4.07
C SER A 190 3.86 8.29 4.57
N GLY A 191 4.51 7.30 3.95
CA GLY A 191 5.87 6.89 4.25
C GLY A 191 5.97 5.92 5.43
N ALA A 192 7.19 5.46 5.70
CA ALA A 192 7.50 4.57 6.83
C ALA A 192 7.56 5.38 8.13
N GLN A 193 6.40 5.79 8.62
CA GLN A 193 6.26 6.53 9.88
C GLN A 193 6.64 5.67 11.09
N PRO A 194 7.03 6.30 12.23
CA PRO A 194 7.30 5.57 13.46
C PRO A 194 6.07 4.82 13.99
N LYS A 195 6.29 3.66 14.64
CA LYS A 195 5.22 2.88 15.31
C LYS A 195 4.31 3.73 16.20
N ALA A 196 4.88 4.64 16.99
CA ALA A 196 4.11 5.53 17.86
C ALA A 196 3.01 6.31 17.12
N LYS A 197 3.26 6.70 15.86
CA LYS A 197 2.25 7.39 15.05
C LYS A 197 1.14 6.45 14.57
N PHE A 198 1.46 5.20 14.27
CA PHE A 198 0.44 4.19 13.98
C PHE A 198 -0.43 3.91 15.21
N VAL A 199 0.18 3.70 16.38
CA VAL A 199 -0.52 3.48 17.66
C VAL A 199 -1.47 4.64 17.94
N GLU A 200 -0.99 5.89 17.88
CA GLU A 200 -1.81 7.09 18.07
C GLU A 200 -3.07 7.08 17.19
N VAL A 201 -2.91 6.77 15.89
CA VAL A 201 -4.03 6.76 14.94
C VAL A 201 -4.94 5.55 15.16
N ILE A 202 -4.39 4.37 15.44
CA ILE A 202 -5.18 3.15 15.70
C ILE A 202 -6.05 3.34 16.93
N ASP A 203 -5.51 3.87 18.03
CA ASP A 203 -6.25 4.09 19.27
C ASP A 203 -7.38 5.11 19.07
N GLN A 204 -7.11 6.18 18.33
CA GLN A 204 -8.16 7.14 17.90
C GLN A 204 -9.27 6.44 17.10
N GLN A 205 -8.91 5.53 16.19
CA GLN A 205 -9.87 4.82 15.37
C GLN A 205 -10.65 3.74 16.14
N LEU A 206 -10.05 3.10 17.14
CA LEU A 206 -10.74 2.18 18.06
C LEU A 206 -11.82 2.92 18.87
N ALA A 207 -11.49 4.11 19.38
CA ALA A 207 -12.44 4.96 20.08
C ALA A 207 -13.60 5.40 19.15
N ALA A 208 -13.28 5.83 17.92
CA ALA A 208 -14.28 6.22 16.92
C ALA A 208 -15.19 5.05 16.52
N ALA A 209 -14.62 3.85 16.31
CA ALA A 209 -15.38 2.63 16.04
C ALA A 209 -16.33 2.29 17.20
N THR A 210 -15.85 2.39 18.44
CA THR A 210 -16.67 2.17 19.64
C THR A 210 -17.85 3.15 19.70
N ALA A 211 -17.62 4.42 19.39
CA ALA A 211 -18.68 5.44 19.34
C ALA A 211 -19.72 5.12 18.24
N LEU A 212 -19.30 4.67 17.06
CA LEU A 212 -20.21 4.24 15.99
C LEU A 212 -21.01 2.99 16.39
N ARG A 213 -20.38 2.02 17.05
CA ARG A 213 -21.06 0.83 17.58
C ARG A 213 -22.16 1.21 18.58
N ARG A 214 -21.88 2.15 19.50
CA ARG A 214 -22.88 2.69 20.44
C ARG A 214 -24.04 3.41 19.74
N LYS A 215 -23.79 3.98 18.57
CA LYS A 215 -24.81 4.59 17.69
C LYS A 215 -25.53 3.58 16.79
N GLY A 216 -25.34 2.27 17.00
CA GLY A 216 -26.04 1.21 16.28
C GLY A 216 -25.42 0.78 14.95
N VAL A 217 -24.23 1.29 14.58
CA VAL A 217 -23.55 0.82 13.36
C VAL A 217 -23.10 -0.63 13.54
N ALA A 218 -23.48 -1.51 12.61
CA ALA A 218 -23.05 -2.91 12.61
C ALA A 218 -21.54 -3.01 12.43
N ALA A 219 -20.88 -4.00 13.05
CA ALA A 219 -19.42 -4.19 12.98
C ALA A 219 -18.90 -4.23 11.52
N LYS A 220 -19.61 -4.95 10.64
CA LYS A 220 -19.31 -5.01 9.20
C LYS A 220 -19.37 -3.65 8.46
N GLY A 221 -20.03 -2.64 9.02
CA GLY A 221 -20.15 -1.30 8.43
C GLY A 221 -19.15 -0.29 8.97
N ILE A 222 -18.38 -0.64 10.02
CA ILE A 222 -17.49 0.31 10.73
C ILE A 222 -16.40 0.83 9.81
N TYR A 223 -15.70 -0.05 9.08
CA TYR A 223 -14.63 0.35 8.19
C TYR A 223 -15.13 1.35 7.13
N VAL A 224 -16.23 1.03 6.43
CA VAL A 224 -16.79 1.90 5.39
C VAL A 224 -17.25 3.25 5.98
N ALA A 225 -17.88 3.25 7.16
CA ALA A 225 -18.33 4.47 7.82
C ALA A 225 -17.15 5.38 8.19
N LEU A 226 -16.12 4.84 8.84
CA LEU A 226 -14.94 5.61 9.22
C LEU A 226 -14.13 6.04 8.00
N ALA A 227 -13.98 5.18 6.99
CA ALA A 227 -13.30 5.53 5.75
C ALA A 227 -13.96 6.72 5.04
N LYS A 228 -15.29 6.79 5.02
CA LYS A 228 -16.03 7.95 4.48
C LYS A 228 -15.82 9.21 5.31
N GLN A 229 -15.78 9.09 6.63
CA GLN A 229 -15.58 10.21 7.53
C GLN A 229 -14.16 10.78 7.44
N ASN A 230 -13.16 9.90 7.36
CA ASN A 230 -11.76 10.25 7.50
C ASN A 230 -11.07 10.59 6.18
N TYR A 231 -11.51 9.99 5.07
CA TYR A 231 -10.84 10.14 3.80
C TYR A 231 -10.92 11.59 3.33
N GLN A 232 -9.75 12.16 3.07
CA GLN A 232 -9.62 13.45 2.42
C GLN A 232 -9.13 13.20 0.99
N PRO A 233 -9.89 13.62 -0.04
CA PRO A 233 -9.44 13.45 -1.41
C PRO A 233 -8.12 14.19 -1.60
N PRO A 234 -7.21 13.66 -2.45
CA PRO A 234 -5.99 14.37 -2.76
C PRO A 234 -6.34 15.78 -3.25
N LYS A 235 -5.72 16.80 -2.65
CA LYS A 235 -5.87 18.16 -3.16
C LYS A 235 -5.58 18.13 -4.65
N PRO A 236 -6.45 18.70 -5.51
CA PRO A 236 -6.13 18.87 -6.90
C PRO A 236 -4.71 19.43 -6.98
N ALA A 237 -3.88 18.88 -7.85
CA ALA A 237 -2.67 19.60 -8.22
C ALA A 237 -3.12 21.04 -8.53
N PRO A 238 -2.42 22.08 -8.03
CA PRO A 238 -2.76 23.45 -8.37
C PRO A 238 -3.07 23.45 -9.86
N ALA A 239 -4.25 23.95 -10.25
CA ALA A 239 -4.56 24.15 -11.65
C ALA A 239 -3.31 24.76 -12.24
N PRO A 240 -2.77 24.25 -13.37
CA PRO A 240 -1.66 24.92 -14.02
C PRO A 240 -2.08 26.37 -14.04
N GLY A 241 -1.33 27.23 -13.31
CA GLY A 241 -1.63 28.65 -13.34
C GLY A 241 -1.72 29.04 -14.80
N ARG A 242 -2.42 30.12 -15.14
CA ARG A 242 -2.41 30.65 -16.50
C ARG A 242 -1.00 31.17 -16.88
N GLY A 243 0.05 30.36 -16.75
CA GLY A 243 1.10 30.29 -17.74
C GLY A 243 0.44 29.79 -19.02
N ARG A 244 0.50 30.63 -20.04
CA ARG A 244 0.03 30.28 -21.39
C ARG A 244 0.65 28.94 -21.77
N GLY A 245 -0.21 28.02 -22.20
CA GLY A 245 0.11 26.60 -22.25
C GLY A 245 1.16 26.22 -23.28
N VAL A 246 1.58 24.96 -23.19
CA VAL A 246 2.14 24.23 -24.33
C VAL A 246 1.44 22.88 -24.41
N LYS A 247 0.84 22.61 -25.57
CA LYS A 247 0.32 21.30 -25.96
C LYS A 247 1.47 20.39 -26.41
N GLY A 248 1.49 19.17 -25.88
CA GLY A 248 1.88 17.94 -26.56
C GLY A 248 3.38 17.62 -26.64
N GLN A 249 3.73 16.34 -26.44
CA GLN A 249 5.10 15.77 -26.42
C GLN A 249 5.89 16.12 -25.16
N ARG A 250 6.90 15.29 -24.79
CA ARG A 250 7.85 15.55 -23.68
C ARG A 250 8.06 17.06 -23.65
N PRO A 251 7.74 17.79 -22.56
CA PRO A 251 7.76 19.24 -22.66
C PRO A 251 9.15 19.62 -23.13
N GLY A 252 9.24 20.10 -24.37
CA GLY A 252 10.44 20.76 -24.86
C GLY A 252 10.78 21.76 -23.78
N ALA A 253 12.07 21.80 -23.39
CA ALA A 253 12.54 22.60 -22.28
C ALA A 253 11.77 23.91 -22.25
N ASP A 254 11.04 24.17 -21.17
CA ASP A 254 10.34 25.43 -20.99
C ASP A 254 11.43 26.52 -20.90
N THR A 255 11.74 27.11 -22.05
CA THR A 255 12.76 28.14 -22.20
C THR A 255 12.22 29.52 -21.85
N THR A 256 10.94 29.62 -21.48
CA THR A 256 10.23 30.91 -21.36
C THR A 256 9.74 31.22 -19.96
N THR A 257 9.51 30.23 -19.10
CA THR A 257 9.11 30.48 -17.71
C THR A 257 10.32 30.93 -16.89
N VAL A 258 10.39 32.23 -16.64
CA VAL A 258 11.39 32.83 -15.75
C VAL A 258 10.90 32.78 -14.31
N TRP A 259 11.43 31.85 -13.53
CA TRP A 259 11.24 31.82 -12.07
C TRP A 259 12.21 32.78 -11.39
N LYS A 260 11.69 33.78 -10.67
CA LYS A 260 12.52 34.62 -9.79
C LYS A 260 12.84 33.83 -8.54
N VAL A 261 14.05 33.26 -8.47
CA VAL A 261 14.57 32.62 -7.26
C VAL A 261 15.54 33.59 -6.57
N PRO A 262 15.18 34.18 -5.42
CA PRO A 262 16.06 35.11 -4.71
C PRO A 262 17.33 34.38 -4.25
N VAL A 263 18.50 34.79 -4.75
CA VAL A 263 19.78 34.17 -4.38
C VAL A 263 20.44 34.84 -3.17
N GLY A 264 20.25 36.15 -2.97
CA GLY A 264 20.69 36.87 -1.76
C GLY A 264 22.13 36.55 -1.33
N ALA A 265 22.32 36.28 -0.05
CA ALA A 265 23.59 35.86 0.56
C ALA A 265 23.80 34.33 0.56
N SER A 266 23.04 33.58 -0.25
CA SER A 266 23.19 32.11 -0.32
C SER A 266 24.61 31.72 -0.74
N PRO A 267 25.17 30.63 -0.18
CA PRO A 267 26.49 30.12 -0.57
C PRO A 267 26.56 29.91 -2.07
N THR A 268 27.61 30.42 -2.69
CA THR A 268 27.72 30.53 -4.14
C THR A 268 29.12 30.19 -4.59
N VAL A 269 29.24 29.46 -5.69
CA VAL A 269 30.51 29.26 -6.38
C VAL A 269 30.39 29.68 -7.84
N GLY A 270 31.40 30.41 -8.32
CA GLY A 270 31.42 31.02 -9.66
C GLY A 270 31.13 32.53 -9.62
N PRO A 271 31.45 33.26 -10.71
CA PRO A 271 31.35 34.72 -10.74
C PRO A 271 29.89 35.19 -10.79
N LYS A 272 29.59 36.37 -10.23
CA LYS A 272 28.26 37.00 -10.33
C LYS A 272 27.83 37.30 -11.78
N SER A 273 28.80 37.44 -12.68
CA SER A 273 28.62 37.68 -14.11
C SER A 273 28.45 36.40 -14.95
N ALA A 274 28.38 35.22 -14.31
CA ALA A 274 28.15 33.97 -15.03
C ALA A 274 26.84 34.03 -15.83
N LEU A 275 26.87 33.54 -17.06
CA LEU A 275 25.72 33.54 -17.97
C LEU A 275 24.57 32.66 -17.44
N VAL A 276 24.90 31.57 -16.75
CA VAL A 276 23.94 30.64 -16.18
C VAL A 276 24.07 30.60 -14.65
N THR A 277 22.95 30.76 -13.94
CA THR A 277 22.87 30.53 -12.49
C THR A 277 22.04 29.30 -12.19
N LEU A 278 22.67 28.27 -11.63
CA LEU A 278 22.01 27.06 -11.16
C LEU A 278 21.74 27.19 -9.66
N VAL A 279 20.47 27.20 -9.24
CA VAL A 279 20.09 27.22 -7.82
C VAL A 279 19.76 25.81 -7.36
N VAL A 280 20.57 25.26 -6.46
CA VAL A 280 20.48 23.88 -5.96
C VAL A 280 19.92 23.88 -4.55
N PHE A 281 18.75 23.26 -4.36
CA PHE A 281 18.20 22.99 -3.05
C PHE A 281 18.69 21.62 -2.58
N SER A 282 19.40 21.58 -1.47
CA SER A 282 20.11 20.39 -1.01
C SER A 282 19.83 20.08 0.46
N ASP A 283 19.88 18.80 0.77
CA ASP A 283 19.81 18.21 2.10
C ASP A 283 21.05 17.35 2.30
N PHE A 284 21.75 17.50 3.43
CA PHE A 284 23.04 16.82 3.64
C PHE A 284 22.93 15.33 3.94
N GLN A 285 21.75 14.85 4.31
CA GLN A 285 21.47 13.43 4.49
C GLN A 285 20.82 12.77 3.27
N CYS A 286 20.51 13.53 2.20
CA CYS A 286 19.89 12.98 1.00
C CYS A 286 20.92 12.30 0.08
N PRO A 287 20.81 10.98 -0.15
CA PRO A 287 21.76 10.26 -1.02
C PRO A 287 21.65 10.69 -2.49
N TYR A 288 20.53 11.26 -2.92
CA TYR A 288 20.39 11.81 -4.28
C TYR A 288 21.05 13.18 -4.41
N CYS A 289 20.97 14.01 -3.36
CA CYS A 289 21.73 15.27 -3.29
C CYS A 289 23.23 14.99 -3.31
N ALA A 290 23.69 13.95 -2.59
CA ALA A 290 25.09 13.52 -2.64
C ALA A 290 25.54 13.09 -4.05
N LYS A 291 24.68 12.40 -4.81
CA LYS A 291 24.97 12.02 -6.21
C LYS A 291 25.03 13.22 -7.17
N LEU A 292 24.36 14.33 -6.84
CA LEU A 292 24.39 15.55 -7.64
C LEU A 292 25.72 16.30 -7.50
N ALA A 293 26.37 16.25 -6.33
CA ALA A 293 27.61 16.97 -6.06
C ALA A 293 28.72 16.76 -7.13
N PRO A 294 29.13 15.52 -7.49
CA PRO A 294 30.16 15.32 -8.51
C PRO A 294 29.73 15.82 -9.90
N ILE A 295 28.43 15.83 -10.21
CA ILE A 295 27.91 16.36 -11.48
C ILE A 295 28.06 17.89 -11.51
N LEU A 296 27.77 18.58 -10.39
CA LEU A 296 27.97 20.03 -10.28
C LEU A 296 29.44 20.41 -10.44
N ASP A 297 30.35 19.61 -9.89
CA ASP A 297 31.79 19.82 -10.06
C ASP A 297 32.22 19.63 -11.51
N GLN A 298 31.72 18.59 -12.20
CA GLN A 298 31.97 18.38 -13.63
C GLN A 298 31.47 19.56 -14.47
N LEU A 299 30.25 20.05 -14.21
CA LEU A 299 29.70 21.21 -14.93
C LEU A 299 30.55 22.46 -14.70
N ARG A 300 31.06 22.67 -13.48
CA ARG A 300 31.93 23.80 -13.18
C ARG A 300 33.28 23.71 -13.90
N VAL A 301 33.86 22.51 -14.00
CA VAL A 301 35.09 22.29 -14.78
C VAL A 301 34.83 22.55 -16.26
N GLN A 302 33.74 22.00 -16.80
CA GLN A 302 33.40 22.10 -18.22
C GLN A 302 33.07 23.54 -18.67
N TYR A 303 32.28 24.27 -17.88
CA TYR A 303 31.77 25.58 -18.28
C TYR A 303 32.52 26.75 -17.63
N GLY A 304 33.38 26.49 -16.64
CA GLY A 304 34.26 27.48 -16.02
C GLY A 304 33.52 28.71 -15.50
N LYS A 305 33.95 29.91 -15.95
CA LYS A 305 33.37 31.20 -15.53
C LYS A 305 31.96 31.45 -16.07
N GLN A 306 31.43 30.60 -16.95
CA GLN A 306 30.10 30.77 -17.55
C GLN A 306 28.96 30.28 -16.64
N ILE A 307 29.28 29.46 -15.63
CA ILE A 307 28.31 28.91 -14.69
C ILE A 307 28.55 29.40 -13.26
N ARG A 308 27.46 29.74 -12.58
CA ARG A 308 27.42 30.02 -11.14
C ARG A 308 26.45 29.06 -10.48
N VAL A 309 26.88 28.39 -9.42
CA VAL A 309 26.05 27.48 -8.64
C VAL A 309 25.75 28.13 -7.29
N VAL A 310 24.46 28.22 -6.94
CA VAL A 310 23.97 28.78 -5.68
C VAL A 310 23.31 27.67 -4.88
N TYR A 311 23.77 27.44 -3.65
CA TYR A 311 23.21 26.41 -2.77
C TYR A 311 22.16 27.00 -1.83
N LYS A 312 21.07 26.26 -1.64
CA LYS A 312 20.01 26.55 -0.68
C LYS A 312 19.74 25.32 0.17
N HIS A 313 19.56 25.52 1.47
CA HIS A 313 19.19 24.44 2.38
C HIS A 313 17.73 24.04 2.12
N ASN A 314 17.51 22.73 1.99
CA ASN A 314 16.19 22.14 1.92
C ASN A 314 16.16 20.87 2.78
N PRO A 315 16.36 21.01 4.11
CA PRO A 315 16.33 19.88 5.01
C PRO A 315 14.96 19.20 4.92
N LEU A 316 14.98 17.93 4.55
CA LEU A 316 13.79 17.12 4.39
C LEU A 316 13.32 16.71 5.79
N PRO A 317 12.01 16.84 6.08
CA PRO A 317 11.49 16.69 7.44
C PRO A 317 11.67 15.28 8.04
N PHE A 318 12.07 14.31 7.22
CA PHE A 318 12.37 12.92 7.62
C PHE A 318 13.86 12.63 7.79
N HIS A 319 14.74 13.61 7.58
CA HIS A 319 16.17 13.53 7.83
C HIS A 319 16.50 14.23 9.16
N LYS A 320 16.77 13.42 10.20
CA LYS A 320 16.93 13.89 11.58
C LYS A 320 18.19 14.74 11.85
N ARG A 321 19.12 14.79 10.91
CA ARG A 321 20.42 15.48 10.94
C ARG A 321 20.71 16.17 9.59
N ALA A 322 19.65 16.65 8.93
CA ALA A 322 19.68 17.27 7.60
C ALA A 322 20.46 18.58 7.54
#